data_AF-A0A358JVD3-F1
#
_entry.id   AF-A0A358JVD3-F1
#
_cell.length_a   1.000
_cell.length_b   1.000
_cell.length_c   1.000
_cell.angle_alpha   90.00
_cell.angle_beta   90.00
_cell.angle_gamma   90.00
#
_symmetry.space_group_name_H-M   'P 1'
#
loop_
_entity.id
_entity.type
_entity.pdbx_description
1 polymer ?
#
loop_
_entity_poly.entity_id
_entity_poly.type
_entity_poly.pdbx_seq_one_letter_code
_entity_poly.pdbx_strand_id
1 'polypeptide(L)'
;MDVTIEEVVDLVNCSPYVITINDKNKEFIIDDMTNEQYEIIRNTQQKYKYYEPEFGKFIKFSNPGYIDESAAHESLKKWVSEHLNTDVASDYELYLHVLRMIISGRKREDISGEIQNLGYTFQSETDENQFFEMIRDVVKQTRHFQYRGKSEADIGQRTIVKEVKVGRNDPCPCGSGKKYKKCCGKAV
;
A
#
# COMPACT_ATOMS: atom_id res chain seq x y z
N MET A 1 5.05 -37.23 5.01
CA MET A 1 6.38 -36.60 5.13
C MET A 1 6.33 -35.96 6.49
N ASP A 2 6.93 -36.60 7.48
CA ASP A 2 6.74 -36.22 8.88
C ASP A 2 7.65 -35.02 9.17
N VAL A 3 7.04 -33.89 9.52
CA VAL A 3 7.76 -32.67 9.89
C VAL A 3 8.41 -32.92 11.25
N THR A 4 9.73 -32.77 11.31
CA THR A 4 10.51 -32.94 12.54
C THR A 4 10.27 -31.79 13.50
N ILE A 5 10.49 -32.01 14.80
CA ILE A 5 10.34 -30.96 15.81
C ILE A 5 11.32 -29.82 15.53
N GLU A 6 12.54 -30.14 15.10
CA GLU A 6 13.54 -29.15 14.68
C GLU A 6 13.05 -28.28 13.51
N GLU A 7 12.43 -28.86 12.47
CA GLU A 7 11.86 -28.10 11.35
C GLU A 7 10.71 -27.17 11.78
N VAL A 8 9.89 -27.59 12.76
CA VAL A 8 8.83 -26.75 13.33
C VAL A 8 9.43 -25.61 14.15
N VAL A 9 10.46 -25.87 14.96
CA VAL A 9 11.13 -24.87 15.78
C VAL A 9 11.83 -23.82 14.91
N ASP A 10 12.51 -24.24 13.85
CA ASP A 10 13.14 -23.33 12.90
C ASP A 10 12.10 -22.46 12.16
N LEU A 11 10.97 -23.04 11.74
CA LEU A 11 9.87 -22.30 11.12
C LEU A 11 9.27 -21.25 12.07
N VAL A 12 9.08 -21.60 13.35
CA VAL A 12 8.57 -20.69 14.39
C VAL A 12 9.57 -19.58 14.68
N ASN A 13 10.87 -19.89 14.77
CA ASN A 13 11.91 -18.89 15.01
C ASN A 13 12.13 -17.95 13.82
N CYS A 14 11.81 -18.39 12.60
CA CYS A 14 11.81 -17.57 11.40
C CYS A 14 10.50 -16.81 11.17
N SER A 15 9.47 -17.05 11.99
CA SER A 15 8.18 -16.36 11.89
C SER A 15 8.34 -14.88 12.28
N PRO A 16 7.77 -13.93 11.51
CA PRO A 16 7.73 -12.52 11.90
C PRO A 16 6.76 -12.25 13.08
N TYR A 17 6.00 -13.27 13.49
CA TYR A 17 4.97 -13.21 14.53
C TYR A 17 5.47 -13.80 15.84
N VAL A 18 5.00 -13.26 16.96
CA VAL A 18 5.28 -13.83 18.28
C VAL A 18 4.30 -14.97 18.50
N ILE A 19 4.81 -16.19 18.53
CA ILE A 19 3.98 -17.37 18.78
C ILE A 19 4.13 -17.75 20.27
N THR A 20 3.09 -17.52 21.06
CA THR A 20 3.01 -17.98 22.45
C THR A 20 2.12 -19.22 22.55
N ILE A 21 2.46 -20.16 23.45
CA ILE A 21 1.67 -21.38 23.67
C ILE A 21 0.83 -21.17 24.93
N ASN A 22 -0.49 -21.25 24.80
CA ASN A 22 -1.38 -21.32 25.94
C ASN A 22 -1.45 -22.76 26.44
N ASP A 23 -0.64 -23.09 27.44
CA ASP A 23 -0.52 -24.45 27.98
C ASP A 23 -1.82 -25.02 28.57
N LYS A 24 -2.73 -24.16 29.03
CA LYS A 24 -4.02 -24.57 29.60
C LYS A 24 -5.01 -25.02 28.54
N ASN A 25 -5.06 -24.31 27.41
CA ASN A 25 -6.01 -24.59 26.34
C ASN A 25 -5.38 -25.38 25.17
N LYS A 26 -4.07 -25.58 25.18
CA LYS A 26 -3.30 -26.19 24.08
C LYS A 26 -3.47 -25.43 22.75
N GLU A 27 -3.44 -24.10 22.83
CA GLU A 27 -3.60 -23.21 21.69
C GLU A 27 -2.29 -22.48 21.39
N PHE A 28 -2.02 -22.23 20.10
CA PHE A 28 -0.99 -21.29 19.66
C PHE A 28 -1.64 -19.91 19.54
N ILE A 29 -1.13 -18.94 20.29
CA ILE A 29 -1.46 -17.53 20.18
C ILE A 29 -0.41 -16.92 19.27
N ILE A 30 -0.83 -16.49 18.09
CA ILE A 30 0.02 -15.78 17.13
C ILE A 30 -0.26 -14.30 17.33
N ASP A 31 0.61 -13.62 18.07
CA ASP A 31 0.55 -12.17 18.20
C ASP A 31 1.23 -11.55 16.98
N ASP A 32 0.50 -10.66 16.31
CA ASP A 32 0.98 -9.91 15.14
C ASP A 32 2.21 -9.03 15.47
N MET A 33 2.51 -8.84 16.76
CA MET A 33 3.51 -7.91 17.26
C MET A 33 3.88 -8.20 18.73
N THR A 34 5.16 -8.07 19.10
CA THR A 34 5.61 -8.16 20.52
C THR A 34 5.00 -7.03 21.37
N ASN A 35 4.89 -7.25 22.69
CA ASN A 35 4.49 -6.18 23.64
C ASN A 35 5.38 -4.93 23.54
N GLU A 36 6.68 -5.11 23.32
CA GLU A 36 7.61 -3.98 23.17
C GLU A 36 7.29 -3.17 21.90
N GLN A 37 7.08 -3.84 20.77
CA GLN A 37 6.65 -3.20 19.53
C GLN A 37 5.27 -2.55 19.68
N TYR A 38 4.33 -3.18 20.40
CA TYR A 38 3.02 -2.58 20.71
C TYR A 38 3.19 -1.27 21.48
N GLU A 39 4.01 -1.25 22.53
CA GLU A 39 4.25 -0.03 23.32
C GLU A 39 4.96 1.05 22.49
N ILE A 40 5.89 0.69 21.60
CA ILE A 40 6.51 1.63 20.66
C ILE A 40 5.45 2.27 19.76
N ILE A 41 4.58 1.47 19.13
CA ILE A 41 3.50 1.99 18.29
C ILE A 41 2.50 2.82 19.11
N ARG A 42 2.10 2.34 20.28
CA ARG A 42 1.18 3.05 21.18
C ARG A 42 1.74 4.42 21.55
N ASN A 43 3.00 4.48 21.98
CA ASN A 43 3.67 5.72 22.40
C ASN A 43 3.84 6.70 21.24
N THR A 44 4.21 6.23 20.05
CA THR A 44 4.34 7.09 18.85
C THR A 44 3.00 7.67 18.39
N GLN A 45 1.90 6.95 18.62
CA GLN A 45 0.54 7.38 18.27
C GLN A 45 -0.13 8.31 19.28
N GLN A 46 0.31 8.35 20.55
CA GLN A 46 -0.37 9.06 21.65
C GLN A 46 -0.57 10.57 21.40
N LYS A 47 0.25 11.18 20.53
CA LYS A 47 0.09 12.57 20.11
C LYS A 47 -1.19 12.84 19.29
N TYR A 48 -1.83 11.81 18.75
CA TYR A 48 -3.08 11.91 18.01
C TYR A 48 -4.26 11.45 18.87
N LYS A 49 -5.41 12.11 18.70
CA LYS A 49 -6.70 11.57 19.18
C LYS A 49 -7.21 10.52 18.19
N TYR A 50 -7.96 9.53 18.67
CA TYR A 50 -8.66 8.60 17.77
C TYR A 50 -9.61 9.36 16.85
N TYR A 51 -9.68 8.91 15.61
CA TYR A 51 -10.77 9.30 14.73
C TYR A 51 -12.07 8.67 15.25
N GLU A 52 -13.09 9.50 15.41
CA GLU A 52 -14.43 9.08 15.78
C GLU A 52 -15.34 9.22 14.55
N PRO A 53 -15.78 8.11 13.93
CA PRO A 53 -16.70 8.17 12.81
C PRO A 53 -18.11 8.55 13.28
N GLU A 54 -18.89 9.10 12.35
CA GLU A 54 -20.32 9.30 12.56
C GLU A 54 -21.03 7.96 12.78
N PHE A 55 -22.10 7.96 13.58
CA PHE A 55 -22.85 6.74 13.92
C PHE A 55 -23.22 5.90 12.69
N GLY A 56 -23.68 6.54 11.61
CA GLY A 56 -24.06 5.86 10.37
C GLY A 56 -22.91 5.15 9.65
N LYS A 57 -21.65 5.55 9.87
CA LYS A 57 -20.49 4.86 9.29
C LYS A 57 -20.17 3.55 10.01
N PHE A 58 -20.49 3.39 11.29
CA PHE A 58 -20.25 2.13 12.01
C PHE A 58 -21.01 0.96 11.38
N ILE A 59 -22.25 1.19 10.94
CA ILE A 59 -23.06 0.17 10.25
C ILE A 59 -22.42 -0.20 8.90
N LYS A 60 -21.79 0.76 8.23
CA LYS A 60 -21.09 0.49 6.97
C LYS A 60 -19.79 -0.28 7.18
N PHE A 61 -19.04 0.05 8.24
CA PHE A 61 -17.79 -0.63 8.59
C PHE A 61 -17.97 -2.09 9.03
N SER A 62 -19.18 -2.51 9.42
CA SER A 62 -19.43 -3.92 9.68
C SER A 62 -19.52 -4.78 8.41
N ASN A 63 -19.64 -4.15 7.23
CA ASN A 63 -19.55 -4.84 5.96
C ASN A 63 -18.07 -5.03 5.56
N PRO A 64 -17.56 -6.28 5.46
CA PRO A 64 -16.15 -6.55 5.15
C PRO A 64 -15.68 -6.00 3.79
N GLY A 65 -16.59 -5.74 2.85
CA GLY A 65 -16.28 -5.18 1.54
C GLY A 65 -16.46 -3.67 1.44
N TYR A 66 -16.82 -2.97 2.53
CA TYR A 66 -17.06 -1.54 2.47
C TYR A 66 -15.74 -0.76 2.40
N ILE A 67 -15.63 0.08 1.38
CA ILE A 67 -14.53 1.04 1.21
C ILE A 67 -15.08 2.42 1.60
N ASP A 68 -14.38 3.13 2.50
CA ASP A 68 -14.74 4.51 2.87
C ASP A 68 -14.27 5.47 1.78
N GLU A 69 -15.01 5.49 0.67
CA GLU A 69 -14.68 6.28 -0.49
C GLU A 69 -14.86 7.77 -0.25
N SER A 70 -13.97 8.53 -0.88
CA SER A 70 -13.90 9.97 -0.80
C SER A 70 -13.95 10.58 -2.20
N ALA A 71 -14.02 11.90 -2.32
CA ALA A 71 -14.02 12.57 -3.62
C ALA A 71 -12.79 12.24 -4.49
N ALA A 72 -11.65 11.91 -3.87
CA ALA A 72 -10.46 11.45 -4.59
C ALA A 72 -10.66 10.08 -5.25
N HIS A 73 -11.38 9.16 -4.59
CA HIS A 73 -11.68 7.85 -5.16
C HIS A 73 -12.59 7.98 -6.38
N GLU A 74 -13.63 8.80 -6.30
CA GLU A 74 -14.52 9.10 -7.43
C GLU A 74 -13.77 9.74 -8.60
N SER A 75 -12.87 10.67 -8.30
CA SER A 75 -12.03 11.30 -9.31
C SER A 75 -11.15 10.27 -10.01
N LEU A 76 -10.49 9.39 -9.26
CA LEU A 76 -9.61 8.36 -9.81
C LEU A 76 -10.39 7.37 -10.71
N LYS A 77 -11.54 6.87 -10.24
CA LYS A 77 -12.41 5.99 -11.03
C LYS A 77 -12.81 6.64 -12.36
N LYS A 78 -13.26 7.89 -12.31
CA LYS A 78 -13.64 8.65 -13.50
C LYS A 78 -12.46 8.80 -14.46
N TRP A 79 -11.29 9.18 -13.96
CA TRP A 79 -10.11 9.36 -14.81
C TRP A 79 -9.70 8.06 -15.48
N VAL A 80 -9.71 6.94 -14.75
CA VAL A 80 -9.43 5.59 -15.28
C VAL A 80 -10.37 5.27 -16.44
N SER A 81 -11.68 5.47 -16.27
CA SER A 81 -12.67 5.20 -17.32
C SER A 81 -12.51 6.08 -18.57
N GLU A 82 -11.99 7.30 -18.40
CA GLU A 82 -11.84 8.27 -19.50
C GLU A 82 -10.51 8.12 -20.26
N HIS A 83 -9.43 7.70 -19.58
CA HIS A 83 -8.06 7.77 -20.11
C HIS A 83 -7.43 6.39 -20.35
N LEU A 84 -7.94 5.35 -19.68
CA LEU A 84 -7.56 3.97 -19.93
C LEU A 84 -8.68 3.35 -20.77
N ASN A 85 -8.32 2.80 -21.94
CA ASN A 85 -9.28 2.20 -22.89
C ASN A 85 -9.86 0.91 -22.33
N THR A 86 -10.81 1.06 -21.41
CA THR A 86 -11.35 0.06 -20.49
C THR A 86 -12.83 -0.15 -20.82
N ASP A 87 -13.35 -1.35 -20.54
CA ASP A 87 -14.80 -1.56 -20.47
C ASP A 87 -15.32 -1.30 -19.05
N VAL A 88 -16.59 -0.93 -18.90
CA VAL A 88 -17.18 -0.51 -17.60
C VAL A 88 -17.02 -1.55 -16.50
N ALA A 89 -17.01 -2.84 -16.81
CA ALA A 89 -16.82 -3.90 -15.82
C ALA A 89 -15.35 -3.99 -15.37
N SER A 90 -14.42 -3.70 -16.28
CA SER A 90 -12.99 -3.69 -16.05
C SER A 90 -12.51 -2.44 -15.28
N ASP A 91 -13.23 -1.31 -15.32
CA ASP A 91 -12.89 -0.08 -14.61
C ASP A 91 -12.80 -0.28 -13.09
N TYR A 92 -13.83 -0.95 -12.55
CA TYR A 92 -13.95 -1.16 -11.11
C TYR A 92 -12.92 -2.17 -10.60
N GLU A 93 -12.70 -3.25 -11.36
CA GLU A 93 -11.67 -4.25 -11.05
C GLU A 93 -10.27 -3.64 -11.10
N LEU A 94 -9.98 -2.82 -12.12
CA LEU A 94 -8.71 -2.10 -12.23
C LEU A 94 -8.53 -1.12 -11.07
N TYR A 95 -9.57 -0.36 -10.73
CA TYR A 95 -9.56 0.55 -9.57
C TYR A 95 -9.27 -0.20 -8.26
N LEU A 96 -9.96 -1.31 -7.99
CA LEU A 96 -9.72 -2.12 -6.78
C LEU A 96 -8.32 -2.72 -6.77
N HIS A 97 -7.82 -3.17 -7.92
CA HIS A 97 -6.48 -3.71 -8.06
C HIS A 97 -5.42 -2.64 -7.75
N VAL A 98 -5.55 -1.47 -8.37
CA VAL A 98 -4.68 -0.31 -8.13
C VAL A 98 -4.74 0.11 -6.66
N LEU A 99 -5.95 0.21 -6.08
CA LEU A 99 -6.14 0.55 -4.67
C LEU A 99 -5.43 -0.45 -3.75
N ARG A 100 -5.52 -1.75 -4.03
CA ARG A 100 -4.82 -2.79 -3.28
C ARG A 100 -3.31 -2.66 -3.37
N MET A 101 -2.77 -2.35 -4.54
CA MET A 101 -1.34 -2.10 -4.72
C MET A 101 -0.87 -0.89 -3.91
N ILE A 102 -1.66 0.19 -3.91
CA ILE A 102 -1.37 1.41 -3.15
C ILE A 102 -1.38 1.12 -1.64
N ILE A 103 -2.42 0.47 -1.13
CA ILE A 103 -2.53 0.10 0.30
C ILE A 103 -1.38 -0.80 0.72
N SER A 104 -0.90 -1.66 -0.18
CA SER A 104 0.26 -2.54 0.05
C SER A 104 1.61 -1.82 -0.08
N GLY A 105 1.63 -0.51 -0.34
CA GLY A 105 2.86 0.29 -0.44
C GLY A 105 3.70 0.00 -1.67
N ARG A 106 3.10 -0.47 -2.76
CA ARG A 106 3.82 -0.74 -4.02
C ARG A 106 4.38 0.55 -4.62
N LYS A 107 5.52 0.42 -5.30
CA LYS A 107 6.19 1.56 -5.91
C LYS A 107 5.49 1.98 -7.19
N ARG A 108 5.76 3.21 -7.62
CA ARG A 108 5.22 3.78 -8.87
C ARG A 108 5.49 2.85 -10.06
N GLU A 109 6.72 2.37 -10.20
CA GLU A 109 7.15 1.54 -11.32
C GLU A 109 6.43 0.18 -11.33
N ASP A 110 6.18 -0.38 -10.14
CA ASP A 110 5.43 -1.63 -10.00
C ASP A 110 3.98 -1.43 -10.45
N ILE A 111 3.35 -0.33 -10.04
CA ILE A 111 1.96 0.00 -10.39
C ILE A 111 1.84 0.22 -11.90
N SER A 112 2.72 1.03 -12.49
CA SER A 112 2.72 1.28 -13.93
C SER A 112 2.96 0.00 -14.72
N GLY A 113 3.89 -0.85 -14.27
CA GLY A 113 4.17 -2.14 -14.91
C GLY A 113 2.97 -3.10 -14.85
N GLU A 114 2.26 -3.15 -13.73
CA GLU A 114 1.09 -4.02 -13.59
C GLU A 114 -0.10 -3.53 -14.42
N ILE A 115 -0.34 -2.23 -14.47
CA ILE A 115 -1.34 -1.62 -15.37
C ILE A 115 -1.05 -2.00 -16.83
N GLN A 116 0.22 -1.97 -17.26
CA GLN A 116 0.64 -2.43 -18.58
C GLN A 116 0.45 -3.94 -18.79
N ASN A 117 0.75 -4.77 -17.81
CA ASN A 117 0.54 -6.23 -17.87
C ASN A 117 -0.94 -6.58 -18.05
N LEU A 118 -1.84 -5.80 -17.47
CA LEU A 118 -3.29 -5.92 -17.63
C LEU A 118 -3.78 -5.40 -18.99
N GLY A 119 -2.89 -4.91 -19.85
CA GLY A 119 -3.20 -4.43 -21.19
C GLY A 119 -3.58 -2.94 -21.26
N TYR A 120 -3.44 -2.20 -20.17
CA TYR A 120 -3.74 -0.77 -20.13
C TYR A 120 -2.49 0.06 -20.35
N THR A 121 -2.62 1.13 -21.12
CA THR A 121 -1.48 1.99 -21.45
C THR A 121 -1.83 3.45 -21.22
N PHE A 122 -0.94 4.16 -20.53
CA PHE A 122 -0.97 5.62 -20.46
C PHE A 122 -0.65 6.21 -21.85
N GLN A 123 -1.41 7.22 -22.29
CA GLN A 123 -1.21 7.86 -23.59
C GLN A 123 0.03 8.77 -23.61
N SER A 124 0.40 9.31 -22.45
CA SER A 124 1.57 10.16 -22.28
C SER A 124 2.15 10.07 -20.86
N GLU A 125 3.40 10.54 -20.70
CA GLU A 125 4.02 10.72 -19.37
C GLU A 125 3.22 11.70 -18.49
N THR A 126 2.57 12.69 -19.12
CA THR A 126 1.68 13.63 -18.42
C THR A 126 0.48 12.91 -17.81
N ASP A 127 -0.13 11.99 -18.55
CA ASP A 127 -1.28 11.20 -18.06
C ASP A 127 -0.87 10.29 -16.91
N GLU A 128 0.29 9.64 -17.04
CA GLU A 128 0.84 8.83 -15.97
C GLU A 128 1.09 9.68 -14.72
N ASN A 129 1.70 10.87 -14.87
CA ASN A 129 1.90 11.80 -13.75
C ASN A 129 0.58 12.22 -13.11
N GLN A 130 -0.42 12.58 -13.91
CA GLN A 130 -1.74 12.96 -13.41
C GLN A 130 -2.39 11.81 -12.63
N PHE A 131 -2.33 10.59 -13.15
CA PHE A 131 -2.80 9.39 -12.45
C PHE A 131 -2.16 9.23 -11.07
N PHE A 132 -0.83 9.39 -10.96
CA PHE A 132 -0.14 9.29 -9.67
C PHE A 132 -0.39 10.48 -8.73
N GLU A 133 -0.73 11.66 -9.24
CA GLU A 133 -1.25 12.76 -8.42
C GLU A 133 -2.60 12.39 -7.80
N MET A 134 -3.49 11.78 -8.58
CA MET A 134 -4.80 11.32 -8.09
C MET A 134 -4.67 10.20 -7.07
N ILE A 135 -3.76 9.25 -7.29
CA ILE A 135 -3.37 8.24 -6.29
C ILE A 135 -2.92 8.91 -5.00
N ARG A 136 -2.08 9.95 -5.08
CA ARG A 136 -1.62 10.67 -3.90
C ARG A 136 -2.79 11.29 -3.14
N ASP A 137 -3.78 11.83 -3.84
CA ASP A 137 -4.95 12.40 -3.21
C ASP A 137 -5.84 11.35 -2.55
N VAL A 138 -5.93 10.14 -3.13
CA VAL A 138 -6.55 8.98 -2.46
C VAL A 138 -5.81 8.62 -1.18
N VAL A 139 -4.48 8.52 -1.23
CA VAL A 139 -3.64 8.21 -0.06
C VAL A 139 -3.82 9.26 1.03
N LYS A 140 -3.81 10.56 0.69
CA LYS A 140 -4.00 11.64 1.65
C LYS A 140 -5.32 11.55 2.42
N GLN A 141 -6.35 11.00 1.79
CA GLN A 141 -7.70 10.85 2.35
C GLN A 141 -7.92 9.48 3.00
N THR A 142 -7.00 8.54 2.77
CA THR A 142 -7.05 7.20 3.37
C THR A 142 -6.68 7.28 4.85
N ARG A 143 -7.42 6.53 5.68
CA ARG A 143 -7.21 6.48 7.13
C ARG A 143 -6.02 5.59 7.46
N HIS A 144 -5.17 6.07 8.36
CA HIS A 144 -3.96 5.35 8.74
C HIS A 144 -4.00 4.90 10.20
N PHE A 145 -3.62 3.64 10.44
CA PHE A 145 -3.51 3.09 11.79
C PHE A 145 -2.50 3.89 12.63
N GLN A 146 -1.35 4.28 12.03
CA GLN A 146 -0.29 5.10 12.66
C GLN A 146 -0.76 6.49 13.13
N TYR A 147 -1.92 6.95 12.65
CA TYR A 147 -2.53 8.21 13.05
C TYR A 147 -3.85 8.00 13.81
N ARG A 148 -4.02 6.82 14.41
CA ARG A 148 -5.23 6.43 15.16
C ARG A 148 -6.52 6.57 14.33
N GLY A 149 -6.46 6.15 13.07
CA GLY A 149 -7.59 6.17 12.14
C GLY A 149 -7.79 7.53 11.47
N LYS A 150 -6.93 8.52 11.70
CA LYS A 150 -6.94 9.77 10.95
C LYS A 150 -6.26 9.61 9.60
N SER A 151 -6.71 10.41 8.63
CA SER A 151 -6.05 10.57 7.33
C SER A 151 -4.91 11.59 7.41
N GLU A 152 -4.07 11.66 6.38
CA GLU A 152 -3.04 12.71 6.30
C GLU A 152 -3.65 14.10 6.25
N ALA A 153 -4.78 14.23 5.54
CA ALA A 153 -5.56 15.46 5.46
C ALA A 153 -6.06 15.91 6.83
N ASP A 154 -6.49 14.98 7.70
CA ASP A 154 -6.99 15.29 9.05
C ASP A 154 -5.91 15.87 9.99
N ILE A 155 -4.64 15.56 9.75
CA ILE A 155 -3.51 15.93 10.62
C ILE A 155 -2.53 16.91 9.97
N GLY A 156 -2.79 17.33 8.73
CA GLY A 156 -1.92 18.23 7.97
C GLY A 156 -0.52 17.65 7.70
N GLN A 157 -0.39 16.32 7.67
CA GLN A 157 0.86 15.65 7.28
C GLN A 157 0.82 15.28 5.80
N ARG A 158 1.99 14.97 5.24
CA ARG A 158 2.10 14.41 3.88
C ARG A 158 3.07 13.24 3.90
N THR A 159 2.73 12.14 3.25
CA THR A 159 3.72 11.12 2.91
C THR A 159 4.75 11.75 1.99
N ILE A 160 6.02 11.72 2.41
CA ILE A 160 7.13 12.14 1.57
C ILE A 160 7.48 10.95 0.68
N VAL A 161 7.07 11.01 -0.58
CA VAL A 161 7.59 10.10 -1.61
C VAL A 161 9.05 10.49 -1.83
N LYS A 162 9.97 9.71 -1.27
CA LYS A 162 11.38 9.83 -1.65
C LYS A 162 11.50 9.25 -3.05
N GLU A 163 11.69 10.11 -4.06
CA GLU A 163 12.22 9.65 -5.34
C GLU A 163 13.51 8.87 -5.05
N VAL A 164 13.54 7.60 -5.46
CA VAL A 164 14.78 6.85 -5.49
C VAL A 164 15.60 7.47 -6.62
N LYS A 165 16.42 8.46 -6.28
CA LYS A 165 17.40 9.02 -7.22
C LYS A 165 18.35 7.90 -7.59
N VAL A 166 18.15 7.33 -8.78
CA VAL A 166 19.11 6.40 -9.37
C VAL A 166 20.44 7.14 -9.51
N GLY A 167 21.45 6.66 -8.79
CA GLY A 167 22.79 7.19 -8.89
C GLY A 167 23.30 6.99 -10.31
N ARG A 168 24.03 7.97 -10.86
CA ARG A 168 24.63 7.88 -12.21
C ARG A 168 25.40 6.57 -12.46
N ASN A 169 25.94 5.95 -11.41
CA ASN A 169 26.70 4.70 -11.49
C ASN A 169 25.90 3.44 -11.17
N ASP A 170 24.65 3.54 -10.70
CA ASP A 170 23.82 2.41 -10.32
C ASP A 170 23.36 1.63 -11.57
N PRO A 171 23.00 0.34 -11.44
CA PRO A 171 22.37 -0.42 -12.51
C PRO A 171 21.15 0.33 -13.07
N CYS A 172 21.07 0.41 -14.40
CA CYS A 172 20.01 1.16 -15.06
C CYS A 172 18.66 0.44 -14.87
N PRO A 173 17.61 1.14 -14.43
CA PRO A 173 16.31 0.53 -14.11
C PRO A 173 15.58 -0.08 -15.31
N CYS A 174 16.00 0.22 -16.55
CA CYS A 174 15.47 -0.42 -17.76
C CYS A 174 15.92 -1.88 -17.97
N GLY A 175 16.66 -2.48 -17.02
CA GLY A 175 17.07 -3.88 -17.08
C GLY A 175 18.23 -4.18 -18.03
N SER A 176 18.85 -3.17 -18.64
CA SER A 176 19.93 -3.36 -19.64
C SER A 176 21.26 -3.89 -19.08
N GLY A 177 21.39 -4.01 -17.76
CA GLY A 177 22.65 -4.36 -17.07
C GLY A 177 23.73 -3.27 -17.12
N LYS A 178 23.49 -2.15 -17.80
CA LYS A 178 24.43 -1.01 -17.91
C LYS A 178 24.26 -0.06 -16.72
N LYS A 179 25.30 0.72 -16.40
CA LYS A 179 25.18 1.84 -15.45
C LYS A 179 24.23 2.91 -15.99
N TYR A 180 23.43 3.55 -15.14
CA TYR A 180 22.42 4.54 -15.55
C TYR A 180 22.98 5.63 -16.48
N LYS A 181 24.13 6.23 -16.15
CA LYS A 181 24.80 7.25 -17.00
C LYS A 181 25.22 6.78 -18.40
N LYS A 182 25.29 5.45 -18.60
CA LYS A 182 25.65 4.84 -19.89
C LYS A 182 24.43 4.28 -20.64
N CYS A 183 23.23 4.48 -20.10
CA CYS A 183 21.98 4.00 -20.67
C CYS A 183 20.91 5.11 -20.62
N CYS A 184 19.86 4.99 -19.81
CA CYS A 184 18.77 5.98 -19.75
C CYS A 184 19.25 7.38 -19.32
N GLY A 185 20.32 7.48 -18.53
CA GLY A 185 20.91 8.76 -18.10
C GLY A 185 22.02 9.29 -19.02
N LYS A 186 22.07 8.86 -20.29
CA LYS A 186 23.12 9.28 -21.24
C LYS A 186 22.89 10.67 -21.84
N ALA A 187 21.67 11.19 -21.74
CA ALA A 187 21.25 12.52 -22.21
C ALA A 187 20.84 13.48 -21.07
N VAL A 188 21.05 13.06 -19.80
CA VAL A 188 20.70 13.81 -18.57
C VAL A 188 21.97 14.16 -17.79
#